data_AF-A0A426XM20-F1
#
_entry.id   AF-A0A426XM20-F1
#
_cell.length_a   1.000
_cell.length_b   1.000
_cell.length_c   1.000
_cell.angle_alpha   90.00
_cell.angle_beta   90.00
_cell.angle_gamma   90.00
#
_symmetry.space_group_name_H-M   'P 1'
#
loop_
_entity.id
_entity.type
_entity.pdbx_description
1 polymer ?
#
loop_
_entity_poly.entity_id
_entity_poly.type
_entity_poly.pdbx_seq_one_letter_code
_entity_poly.pdbx_strand_id
1 'polypeptide(L)'
;MVGSRSWFGGLFSRNGNKRQSNGEKTFDYTLSPLQEIRLQKLKERVSVPFDETRPDHQEALVALWHISFPEIELTGLVSEQWKDMGWQGPNPSTDFR
;
A
#
# COMPACT_ATOMS: atom_id res chain seq x y z
N MET A 1 7.32 23.28 8.72
CA MET A 1 6.57 22.92 7.50
C MET A 1 7.32 21.77 6.83
N VAL A 2 6.98 20.52 7.19
CA VAL A 2 7.68 19.34 6.66
C VAL A 2 6.77 18.72 5.60
N GLY A 3 7.22 18.80 4.35
CA GLY A 3 6.50 18.29 3.18
C GLY A 3 6.47 16.76 3.14
N SER A 4 5.31 16.25 2.79
CA SER A 4 5.00 14.84 2.56
C SER A 4 5.94 14.22 1.51
N ARG A 5 6.63 13.15 1.88
CA ARG A 5 7.38 12.29 0.95
C ARG A 5 6.46 11.17 0.49
N SER A 6 5.69 11.42 -0.56
CA SER A 6 4.98 10.36 -1.29
C SER A 6 5.99 9.62 -2.18
N TRP A 7 6.35 8.39 -1.84
CA TRP A 7 7.19 7.52 -2.69
C TRP A 7 6.52 6.18 -3.03
N PHE A 8 5.36 6.26 -3.68
CA PHE A 8 4.74 5.10 -4.37
C PHE A 8 4.23 5.40 -5.79
N GLY A 9 4.65 6.53 -6.40
CA GLY A 9 4.18 6.95 -7.73
C GLY A 9 5.12 6.68 -8.92
N GLY A 10 6.24 5.98 -8.71
CA GLY A 10 7.38 6.00 -9.64
C GLY A 10 7.36 5.05 -10.85
N LEU A 11 6.33 4.20 -11.03
CA LEU A 11 6.37 3.15 -12.05
C LEU A 11 5.58 3.41 -13.34
N PHE A 12 4.82 4.51 -13.43
CA PHE A 12 4.02 4.77 -14.63
C PHE A 12 4.15 6.22 -15.06
N SER A 13 4.63 6.42 -16.30
CA SER A 13 4.72 7.70 -17.02
C SER A 13 6.01 8.49 -16.83
N ARG A 14 7.10 7.99 -17.42
CA ARG A 14 8.17 8.85 -17.94
C ARG A 14 8.06 8.92 -19.46
N ASN A 15 7.14 9.72 -19.99
CA ASN A 15 7.20 10.09 -21.41
C ASN A 15 7.91 11.44 -21.54
N GLY A 16 9.23 11.40 -21.55
CA GLY A 16 10.06 12.53 -21.94
C GLY A 16 10.17 12.56 -23.45
N ASN A 17 9.89 13.71 -24.05
CA ASN A 17 10.09 13.99 -25.48
C ASN A 17 11.46 13.49 -25.98
N LYS A 18 11.49 12.45 -26.82
CA LYS A 18 12.66 12.18 -27.66
C LYS A 18 12.28 11.50 -28.98
N ARG A 19 12.27 12.35 -30.01
CA ARG A 19 12.65 12.13 -31.42
C ARG A 19 12.78 10.67 -31.90
N GLN A 20 11.96 10.36 -32.90
CA GLN A 20 12.01 9.22 -33.82
C GLN A 20 13.40 8.57 -33.98
N SER A 21 13.52 7.29 -33.62
CA SER A 21 14.45 6.36 -34.28
C SER A 21 14.02 4.91 -34.03
N ASN A 22 13.54 4.28 -35.09
CA ASN A 22 13.65 2.85 -35.40
C ASN A 22 13.11 1.82 -34.39
N GLY A 23 11.91 1.29 -34.66
CA GLY A 23 11.52 -0.08 -34.26
C GLY A 23 11.08 -0.29 -32.81
N GLU A 24 10.48 0.71 -32.16
CA GLU A 24 9.88 0.54 -30.84
C GLU A 24 8.69 -0.42 -30.93
N LYS A 25 8.92 -1.67 -30.51
CA LYS A 25 7.84 -2.54 -30.03
C LYS A 25 7.18 -1.83 -28.85
N THR A 26 6.20 -0.99 -29.15
CA THR A 26 5.17 -0.62 -28.19
C THR A 26 4.54 -1.93 -27.78
N PHE A 27 4.95 -2.48 -26.64
CA PHE A 27 4.21 -3.56 -26.02
C PHE A 27 2.84 -2.98 -25.72
N ASP A 28 1.89 -3.26 -26.61
CA ASP A 28 0.49 -2.98 -26.40
C ASP A 28 0.09 -3.81 -25.18
N TYR A 29 0.15 -3.19 -24.01
CA TYR A 29 -0.15 -3.85 -22.73
C TYR A 29 -1.66 -3.95 -22.60
N THR A 30 -2.28 -4.65 -23.55
CA THR A 30 -3.70 -4.98 -23.52
C THR A 30 -3.90 -6.03 -22.44
N LEU A 31 -4.61 -5.63 -21.39
CA LEU A 31 -5.03 -6.56 -20.35
C LEU A 31 -6.08 -7.48 -20.94
N SER A 32 -6.00 -8.78 -20.64
CA SER A 32 -7.13 -9.68 -20.89
C SER A 32 -8.34 -9.23 -20.05
N PRO A 33 -9.59 -9.51 -20.48
CA PRO A 33 -10.78 -9.14 -19.73
C PRO A 33 -10.74 -9.60 -18.25
N LEU A 34 -10.14 -10.77 -17.98
CA LEU A 34 -9.96 -11.25 -16.60
C LEU A 34 -8.96 -10.40 -15.80
N GLN A 35 -7.87 -9.95 -16.43
CA GLN A 35 -6.90 -9.07 -15.77
C GLN A 35 -7.50 -7.70 -15.48
N GLU A 36 -8.33 -7.16 -16.36
CA GLU A 36 -9.05 -5.89 -16.13
C GLU A 36 -9.97 -5.98 -14.91
N ILE A 37 -10.77 -7.05 -14.82
CA ILE A 37 -11.66 -7.29 -13.67
C ILE A 37 -10.84 -7.40 -12.38
N ARG A 38 -9.71 -8.12 -12.39
CA ARG A 38 -8.84 -8.26 -11.21
C ARG A 38 -8.20 -6.94 -10.81
N LEU A 39 -7.73 -6.17 -11.78
CA LEU A 39 -7.17 -4.84 -11.55
C LEU A 39 -8.22 -3.89 -10.97
N GLN A 40 -9.45 -3.93 -11.50
CA GLN A 40 -10.55 -3.12 -11.01
C GLN A 40 -10.88 -3.45 -9.55
N LYS A 41 -10.99 -4.73 -9.20
CA LYS A 41 -11.18 -5.18 -7.81
C LYS A 41 -10.04 -4.72 -6.89
N LEU A 42 -8.80 -4.72 -7.37
CA LEU A 42 -7.67 -4.23 -6.58
C LEU A 42 -7.75 -2.72 -6.36
N LYS A 43 -8.07 -1.95 -7.41
CA LYS A 43 -8.27 -0.50 -7.30
C LYS A 43 -9.38 -0.14 -6.31
N GLU A 44 -10.48 -0.87 -6.34
CA GLU A 44 -11.59 -0.70 -5.37
C GLU A 44 -11.12 -0.94 -3.94
N ARG A 45 -10.34 -2.00 -3.68
CA ARG A 45 -9.82 -2.26 -2.33
C ARG A 45 -8.80 -1.22 -1.87
N VAL A 46 -7.91 -0.78 -2.75
CA VAL A 46 -6.93 0.28 -2.46
C VAL A 46 -7.63 1.61 -2.14
N SER A 47 -8.84 1.85 -2.69
CA SER A 47 -9.61 3.07 -2.41
C SER A 47 -10.28 3.10 -1.03
N VAL A 48 -10.26 2.00 -0.28
CA VAL A 48 -10.81 1.94 1.09
C VAL A 48 -9.70 2.33 2.08
N PRO A 49 -9.75 3.51 2.71
CA PRO A 49 -8.76 3.90 3.69
C PRO A 49 -8.94 3.11 4.99
N PHE A 50 -7.84 3.00 5.75
CA PHE A 50 -7.95 2.57 7.14
C PHE A 50 -8.75 3.58 7.96
N ASP A 51 -9.52 3.08 8.92
CA ASP A 51 -10.43 3.88 9.75
C ASP A 51 -10.34 3.36 11.19
N GLU A 52 -9.78 4.19 12.07
CA GLU A 52 -9.59 3.86 13.48
C GLU A 52 -10.92 3.73 14.23
N THR A 53 -12.03 4.25 13.72
CA THR A 53 -13.34 4.11 14.37
C THR A 53 -14.04 2.79 14.05
N ARG A 54 -13.52 2.05 13.06
CA ARG A 54 -14.06 0.78 12.60
C ARG A 54 -13.44 -0.40 13.34
N PRO A 55 -14.24 -1.19 14.10
CA PRO A 55 -13.72 -2.34 14.85
C PRO A 55 -13.03 -3.38 13.97
N ASP A 56 -13.56 -3.64 12.77
CA ASP A 56 -13.03 -4.66 11.86
C ASP A 56 -11.63 -4.29 11.34
N HIS A 57 -11.36 -3.01 11.15
CA HIS A 57 -10.03 -2.51 10.80
C HIS A 57 -9.03 -2.69 11.96
N GLN A 58 -9.45 -2.37 13.19
CA GLN A 58 -8.62 -2.57 14.37
C GLN A 58 -8.32 -4.05 14.63
N GLU A 59 -9.33 -4.91 14.53
CA GLU A 59 -9.20 -6.37 14.68
C GLU A 59 -8.21 -6.97 13.68
N ALA A 60 -8.22 -6.48 12.43
CA ALA A 60 -7.27 -6.90 11.41
C ALA A 60 -5.81 -6.56 11.79
N LEU A 61 -5.56 -5.41 12.41
CA LEU A 61 -4.23 -5.05 12.94
C LEU A 61 -3.82 -5.97 14.10
N VAL A 62 -4.72 -6.22 15.05
CA VAL A 62 -4.44 -7.12 16.18
C VAL A 62 -4.14 -8.53 15.68
N ALA A 63 -4.92 -9.03 14.72
CA ALA A 63 -4.68 -10.33 14.10
C ALA A 63 -3.32 -10.38 13.39
N LEU A 64 -2.96 -9.33 12.65
CA LEU A 64 -1.65 -9.23 12.00
C LEU A 64 -0.51 -9.32 13.02
N TRP A 65 -0.64 -8.63 14.16
CA TRP A 65 0.34 -8.72 15.24
C TRP A 65 0.49 -10.13 15.77
N HIS A 66 -0.60 -10.78 16.18
CA HIS A 66 -0.55 -12.13 16.75
C HIS A 66 -0.01 -13.19 15.79
N ILE A 67 -0.24 -13.04 14.47
CA ILE A 67 0.33 -13.95 13.46
C ILE A 67 1.84 -13.72 13.30
N SER A 68 2.28 -12.47 13.41
CA SER A 68 3.69 -12.10 13.19
C SER A 68 4.56 -12.33 14.42
N PHE A 69 4.04 -12.07 15.61
CA PHE A 69 4.73 -12.17 16.90
C PHE A 69 3.87 -12.96 17.92
N PRO A 70 3.70 -14.28 17.74
CA PRO A 70 2.80 -15.08 18.56
C PRO A 70 3.19 -15.16 20.04
N GLU A 71 4.46 -14.90 20.37
CA GLU A 71 4.99 -14.96 21.74
C GLU A 71 5.02 -13.60 22.45
N ILE A 72 4.68 -12.52 21.75
CA ILE A 72 4.76 -11.15 22.28
C ILE A 72 3.36 -10.55 22.31
N GLU A 73 2.83 -10.30 23.50
CA GLU A 73 1.54 -9.63 23.65
C GLU A 73 1.61 -8.18 23.15
N LEU A 74 0.57 -7.78 22.40
CA LEU A 74 0.40 -6.41 21.96
C LEU A 74 -0.10 -5.57 23.13
N THR A 75 0.69 -4.60 23.56
CA THR A 75 0.36 -3.71 24.69
C THR A 75 -0.71 -2.67 24.33
N GLY A 76 -0.86 -2.36 23.04
CA GLY A 76 -1.89 -1.47 22.53
C GLY A 76 -1.76 -1.20 21.03
N LEU A 77 -2.84 -0.70 20.42
CA LEU A 77 -2.86 -0.33 19.00
C LEU A 77 -1.90 0.82 18.66
N VAL A 78 -1.57 1.67 19.65
CA VAL A 78 -0.50 2.67 19.52
C VAL A 78 0.59 2.31 20.53
N SER A 79 1.70 1.78 20.05
CA SER A 79 2.83 1.34 20.87
C SER A 79 4.13 1.30 20.05
N GLU A 80 5.28 1.42 20.70
CA GLU A 80 6.58 1.34 20.02
C GLU A 80 6.83 -0.04 19.36
N GLN A 81 6.10 -1.07 19.79
CA GLN A 81 6.24 -2.44 19.29
C GLN A 81 6.02 -2.54 17.77
N TRP A 82 5.16 -1.69 17.20
CA TRP A 82 4.93 -1.67 15.76
C TRP A 82 6.22 -1.37 14.96
N LYS A 83 7.16 -0.62 15.52
CA LYS A 83 8.44 -0.37 14.83
C LYS A 83 9.28 -1.63 14.69
N ASP A 84 9.13 -2.61 15.57
CA ASP A 84 9.82 -3.90 15.48
C ASP A 84 9.31 -4.73 14.28
N MET A 85 8.03 -4.55 13.90
CA MET A 85 7.48 -5.12 12.66
C MET A 85 7.88 -4.32 11.40
N GLY A 86 8.40 -3.09 11.56
CA GLY A 86 8.82 -2.22 10.46
C GLY A 86 7.86 -1.09 10.10
N TRP A 87 6.84 -0.81 10.92
CA TRP A 87 5.97 0.37 10.72
C TRP A 87 6.73 1.68 10.95
N GLN A 88 6.32 2.76 10.28
CA GLN A 88 7.04 4.03 10.32
C GLN A 88 7.09 4.66 11.74
N GLY A 89 6.09 4.38 12.59
CA GLY A 89 6.01 4.92 13.94
C GLY A 89 5.15 4.05 14.86
N PRO A 90 4.85 4.54 16.07
CA PRO A 90 4.09 3.78 17.06
C PRO A 90 2.60 3.64 16.72
N ASN A 91 2.05 4.48 15.84
CA ASN A 91 0.69 4.34 15.34
C ASN A 91 0.71 3.77 13.91
N PRO A 92 0.37 2.48 13.72
CA PRO A 92 0.38 1.82 12.41
C PRO A 92 -0.66 2.41 11.44
N SER A 93 -1.73 3.06 11.94
CA SER A 93 -2.73 3.73 11.10
C SER A 93 -2.11 4.76 10.15
N THR A 94 -0.95 5.33 10.52
CA THR A 94 -0.29 6.37 9.73
C THR A 94 0.36 5.88 8.45
N ASP A 95 0.56 4.57 8.30
CA ASP A 95 1.16 3.96 7.11
C ASP A 95 0.10 3.61 6.04
N PHE A 96 -1.20 3.62 6.38
CA PHE A 96 -2.31 3.34 5.45
C PHE A 96 -2.80 4.59 4.69
N ARG A 97 -1.93 5.56 4.45
CA ARG A 97 -2.25 6.83 3.76
C ARG A 97 -2.32 6.71 2.25
#